data_AF-A0AAV3YXJ8-F1
#
_entry.id   AF-A0AAV3YXJ8-F1
#
_cell.length_a   1.000
_cell.length_b   1.000
_cell.length_c   1.000
_cell.angle_alpha   90.00
_cell.angle_beta   90.00
_cell.angle_gamma   90.00
#
_symmetry.space_group_name_H-M   'P 1'
#
loop_
_entity.id
_entity.type
_entity.pdbx_description
1 polymer ?
#
loop_
_entity_poly.entity_id
_entity_poly.type
_entity_poly.pdbx_seq_one_letter_code
_entity_poly.pdbx_strand_id
1 'polypeptide(L)'
;MYVPGSNHQRNVTVFQSSLAQVLKCFGRKEEEEQNSSRKRKSDELVALKSKRKRTELDIDLLVKSADEMVEKAVKASGKEAHELIVKSLAMKSDASKKKKDLESLSFLILEREAELMQ
;
A
#
# COMPACT_ATOMS: atom_id res chain seq x y z
N MET A 1 51.06 -41.96 32.12
CA MET A 1 50.57 -42.06 30.73
C MET A 1 49.95 -40.71 30.36
N TYR A 2 50.57 -39.97 29.43
CA TYR A 2 50.01 -38.73 28.91
C TYR A 2 48.99 -39.12 27.83
N VAL A 3 47.73 -38.67 27.93
CA VAL A 3 46.73 -38.85 26.85
C VAL A 3 46.77 -37.57 26.01
N PRO A 4 47.55 -37.51 24.91
CA PRO A 4 47.67 -36.32 24.10
C PRO A 4 46.52 -36.35 23.09
N GLY A 5 45.51 -35.50 23.27
CA GLY A 5 44.42 -35.37 22.29
C GLY A 5 43.12 -34.79 22.81
N SER A 6 42.86 -34.91 24.12
CA SER A 6 41.54 -34.54 24.67
C SER A 6 41.27 -33.03 24.72
N ASN A 7 42.31 -32.18 24.79
CA ASN A 7 42.16 -30.71 24.77
C ASN A 7 42.01 -30.15 23.35
N HIS A 8 42.61 -30.79 22.34
CA HIS A 8 42.49 -30.33 20.95
C HIS A 8 41.09 -30.65 20.40
N GLN A 9 40.57 -31.86 20.64
CA GLN A 9 39.19 -32.21 20.29
C GLN A 9 38.14 -31.37 21.02
N ARG A 10 38.35 -31.03 22.30
CA ARG A 10 37.47 -30.11 23.06
C ARG A 10 37.49 -28.69 22.51
N ASN A 11 38.65 -28.15 22.15
CA ASN A 11 38.72 -26.81 21.54
C ASN A 11 38.10 -26.77 20.14
N VAL A 12 38.32 -27.81 19.31
CA VAL A 12 37.71 -27.90 17.98
C VAL A 12 36.19 -27.98 18.06
N THR A 13 35.65 -28.77 18.99
CA THR A 13 34.19 -28.87 19.19
C THR A 13 33.56 -27.59 19.75
N VAL A 14 34.24 -26.89 20.67
CA VAL A 14 33.80 -25.58 21.17
C VAL A 14 33.83 -24.53 20.05
N PHE A 15 34.86 -24.52 19.20
CA PHE A 15 34.97 -23.61 18.07
C PHE A 15 33.92 -23.88 16.99
N GLN A 16 33.64 -25.16 16.69
CA GLN A 16 32.56 -25.57 15.79
C GLN A 16 31.18 -25.19 16.33
N SER A 17 30.96 -25.33 17.65
CA SER A 17 29.72 -24.92 18.31
C SER A 17 29.52 -23.40 18.29
N SER A 18 30.58 -22.61 18.55
CA SER A 18 30.48 -21.15 18.53
C SER A 18 30.24 -20.63 17.10
N LEU A 19 30.92 -21.22 16.10
CA LEU A 19 30.70 -20.90 14.69
C LEU A 19 29.26 -21.21 14.26
N ALA A 20 28.71 -22.35 14.66
CA ALA A 20 27.33 -22.71 14.38
C ALA A 20 26.31 -21.75 15.02
N GLN A 21 26.56 -21.29 16.25
CA GLN A 21 25.73 -20.27 16.90
C GLN A 21 25.81 -18.92 16.17
N VAL A 22 27.00 -18.50 15.76
CA VAL A 22 27.22 -17.26 15.01
C VAL A 22 26.48 -17.31 13.67
N LEU A 23 26.63 -18.39 12.90
CA LEU A 23 25.93 -18.58 11.62
C LEU A 23 24.40 -18.61 11.80
N LYS A 24 23.90 -19.24 12.88
CA LYS A 24 22.46 -19.27 13.19
C LYS A 24 21.90 -17.91 13.63
N CYS A 25 22.74 -17.04 14.20
CA CYS A 25 22.38 -15.66 14.52
C CYS A 25 22.37 -14.77 13.27
N PHE A 26 23.31 -14.95 12.34
CA PHE A 26 23.33 -14.23 11.07
C PHE A 26 22.11 -14.58 10.19
N GLY A 27 21.78 -15.87 10.04
CA GLY A 27 20.60 -16.28 9.29
C GLY A 27 19.29 -15.72 9.84
N ARG A 28 19.15 -15.63 11.17
CA ARG A 28 17.97 -15.01 11.80
C ARG A 28 17.85 -13.52 11.54
N LYS A 29 18.97 -12.78 11.53
CA LYS A 29 18.97 -11.34 11.24
C LYS A 29 18.55 -11.06 9.80
N GLU A 30 19.04 -11.85 8.85
CA GLU A 30 18.66 -11.72 7.44
C GLU A 30 17.16 -12.02 7.22
N GLU A 31 16.62 -13.05 7.89
CA GLU A 31 15.18 -13.37 7.86
C GLU A 31 14.32 -12.28 8.51
N GLU A 32 14.76 -11.67 9.63
CA GLU A 32 14.06 -10.56 10.28
C GLU A 32 14.04 -9.30 9.41
N GLU A 33 15.15 -8.97 8.75
CA GLU A 33 15.23 -7.83 7.83
C GLU A 33 14.33 -8.00 6.61
N GLN A 34 14.33 -9.19 5.99
CA GLN A 34 13.41 -9.52 4.89
C GLN A 34 11.95 -9.44 5.32
N ASN A 35 11.60 -9.99 6.49
CA ASN A 35 10.24 -9.92 7.02
C ASN A 35 9.79 -8.49 7.31
N SER A 36 10.70 -7.63 7.81
CA SER A 36 10.38 -6.23 8.09
C SER A 36 10.07 -5.44 6.80
N SER A 37 10.83 -5.68 5.73
CA SER A 37 10.64 -5.06 4.43
C SER A 37 9.32 -5.50 3.78
N ARG A 38 9.04 -6.81 3.82
CA ARG A 38 7.79 -7.38 3.28
C ARG A 38 6.56 -6.84 4.02
N LYS A 39 6.65 -6.72 5.35
CA LYS A 39 5.58 -6.13 6.17
C LYS A 39 5.31 -4.68 5.79
N ARG A 40 6.34 -3.84 5.65
CA ARG A 40 6.18 -2.44 5.23
C ARG A 40 5.49 -2.32 3.87
N LYS A 41 5.93 -3.12 2.88
CA LYS A 41 5.29 -3.17 1.55
C LYS A 41 3.83 -3.61 1.62
N SER A 42 3.50 -4.57 2.48
CA SER A 42 2.12 -4.99 2.73
C SER A 42 1.27 -3.86 3.33
N ASP A 43 1.79 -3.15 4.32
CA ASP A 43 1.09 -2.02 4.95
C ASP A 43 0.84 -0.87 3.96
N GLU A 44 1.83 -0.57 3.11
CA GLU A 44 1.68 0.39 2.00
C GLU A 44 0.59 -0.05 1.01
N LEU A 45 0.55 -1.34 0.65
CA LEU A 45 -0.48 -1.87 -0.24
C LEU A 45 -1.88 -1.73 0.36
N VAL A 46 -2.06 -2.03 1.64
CA VAL A 46 -3.33 -1.83 2.35
C VAL A 46 -3.73 -0.35 2.38
N ALA A 47 -2.77 0.55 2.58
CA ALA A 47 -3.01 1.98 2.55
C ALA A 47 -3.45 2.46 1.16
N LEU A 48 -2.83 1.96 0.09
CA LEU A 48 -3.20 2.26 -1.30
C LEU A 48 -4.60 1.74 -1.63
N LYS A 49 -4.93 0.49 -1.26
CA LYS A 49 -6.28 -0.07 -1.43
C LYS A 49 -7.34 0.73 -0.70
N SER A 50 -7.04 1.15 0.53
CA SER A 50 -7.94 2.00 1.32
C SER A 50 -8.12 3.37 0.68
N LYS A 51 -7.05 3.98 0.15
CA LYS A 51 -7.11 5.25 -0.57
C LYS A 51 -7.94 5.12 -1.85
N ARG A 52 -7.74 4.05 -2.63
CA ARG A 52 -8.54 3.75 -3.83
C ARG A 52 -10.03 3.70 -3.51
N LYS A 53 -10.44 2.91 -2.50
CA LYS A 53 -11.85 2.80 -2.11
C LYS A 53 -12.46 4.14 -1.67
N ARG A 54 -11.71 4.98 -0.95
CA ARG A 54 -12.17 6.34 -0.60
C ARG A 54 -12.36 7.20 -1.84
N THR A 55 -11.43 7.15 -2.80
CA THR A 55 -11.55 7.90 -4.06
C THR A 55 -12.77 7.45 -4.88
N GLU A 56 -13.10 6.15 -4.91
CA GLU A 56 -14.32 5.64 -5.57
C GLU A 56 -15.58 6.27 -4.96
N LEU A 57 -15.68 6.26 -3.63
CA LEU A 57 -16.81 6.86 -2.92
C LEU A 57 -16.91 8.38 -3.12
N ASP A 58 -15.79 9.08 -3.12
CA ASP A 58 -15.74 10.52 -3.40
C ASP A 58 -16.28 10.84 -4.80
N ILE A 59 -15.91 10.05 -5.81
CA ILE A 59 -16.40 10.21 -7.19
C ILE A 59 -17.92 10.03 -7.22
N ASP A 60 -18.43 8.96 -6.60
CA ASP A 60 -19.87 8.69 -6.55
C ASP A 60 -20.65 9.82 -5.88
N LEU A 61 -20.12 10.36 -4.78
CA LEU A 61 -20.74 11.49 -4.07
C LEU A 61 -20.76 12.76 -4.93
N LEU A 62 -19.68 13.06 -5.64
CA LEU A 62 -19.60 14.21 -6.53
C LEU A 62 -20.59 14.10 -7.70
N VAL A 63 -20.70 12.92 -8.31
CA VAL A 63 -21.64 12.67 -9.41
C VAL A 63 -23.08 12.81 -8.93
N LYS A 64 -23.44 12.16 -7.83
CA LYS A 64 -24.79 12.29 -7.24
C LYS A 64 -25.13 13.74 -6.90
N SER A 65 -24.20 14.45 -6.26
CA SER A 65 -24.40 15.87 -5.92
C SER A 65 -24.58 16.73 -7.17
N ALA A 66 -23.82 16.46 -8.24
CA ALA A 66 -23.96 17.16 -9.50
C ALA A 66 -25.32 16.90 -10.16
N ASP A 67 -25.79 15.65 -10.16
CA ASP A 67 -27.08 15.28 -10.74
C ASP A 67 -28.23 15.91 -9.95
N GLU A 68 -28.16 15.94 -8.61
CA GLU A 68 -29.12 16.69 -7.78
C GLU A 68 -29.17 18.19 -8.11
N MET A 69 -28.01 18.80 -8.42
CA MET A 69 -27.99 20.21 -8.85
C MET A 69 -28.64 20.40 -10.21
N VAL A 70 -28.47 19.46 -11.14
CA VAL A 70 -29.16 19.49 -12.44
C VAL A 70 -30.67 19.35 -12.25
N GLU A 71 -31.13 18.43 -11.41
CA GLU A 71 -32.56 18.27 -11.11
C GLU A 71 -33.17 19.53 -10.49
N LYS A 72 -32.44 20.21 -9.60
CA LYS A 72 -32.85 21.51 -9.04
C LYS A 72 -32.86 22.59 -10.12
N ALA A 73 -31.89 22.60 -11.02
CA ALA A 73 -31.82 23.57 -12.11
C ALA A 73 -33.01 23.46 -13.07
N VAL A 74 -33.50 22.24 -13.34
CA VAL A 74 -34.69 22.01 -14.18
C VAL A 74 -35.95 22.65 -13.58
N LYS A 75 -36.01 22.75 -12.25
CA LYS A 75 -37.14 23.37 -11.52
C LYS A 75 -36.96 24.88 -11.31
N ALA A 76 -35.74 25.39 -11.45
CA ALA A 76 -35.40 26.80 -11.30
C ALA A 76 -35.53 27.56 -12.63
N SER A 77 -35.39 28.88 -12.60
CA SER A 77 -35.39 29.71 -13.81
C SER A 77 -34.33 30.81 -13.77
N GLY A 78 -33.95 31.29 -14.95
CA GLY A 78 -33.00 32.40 -15.10
C GLY A 78 -31.63 32.11 -14.47
N LYS A 79 -31.17 33.05 -13.63
CA LYS A 79 -29.83 33.04 -13.06
C LYS A 79 -29.58 31.86 -12.12
N GLU A 80 -30.58 31.46 -11.35
CA GLU A 80 -30.46 30.35 -10.39
C GLU A 80 -30.24 29.01 -11.10
N ALA A 81 -30.99 28.75 -12.18
CA ALA A 81 -30.79 27.56 -13.01
C ALA A 81 -29.37 27.54 -13.61
N HIS A 82 -28.88 28.70 -14.10
CA HIS A 82 -27.53 28.80 -14.64
C HIS A 82 -26.45 28.51 -13.58
N GLU A 83 -26.56 29.08 -12.38
CA GLU A 83 -25.59 28.84 -11.29
C GLU A 83 -25.54 27.37 -10.87
N LEU A 84 -26.70 26.71 -10.78
CA LEU A 84 -26.78 25.28 -10.46
C LEU A 84 -26.15 24.41 -11.55
N ILE A 85 -26.38 24.74 -12.83
CA ILE A 85 -25.75 24.04 -13.96
C ILE A 85 -24.22 24.20 -13.89
N VAL A 86 -23.72 25.43 -13.70
CA VAL A 86 -22.27 25.69 -13.61
C VAL A 86 -21.64 24.91 -12.45
N LYS A 87 -22.28 24.90 -11.27
CA LYS A 87 -21.80 24.11 -10.12
C LYS A 87 -21.80 22.61 -10.42
N SER A 88 -22.84 22.08 -11.07
CA SER A 88 -22.89 20.66 -11.47
C SER A 88 -21.75 20.28 -12.42
N LEU A 89 -21.43 21.15 -13.39
CA LEU A 89 -20.34 20.92 -14.34
C LEU A 89 -18.97 20.94 -13.66
N ALA A 90 -18.76 21.85 -12.70
CA ALA A 90 -17.54 21.88 -11.90
C ALA A 90 -17.36 20.57 -11.11
N MET A 91 -18.42 20.08 -10.45
CA MET A 91 -18.41 18.81 -9.72
C MET A 91 -18.11 17.61 -10.65
N LYS A 92 -18.73 17.56 -11.84
CA LYS A 92 -18.46 16.49 -12.83
C LYS A 92 -17.03 16.55 -13.37
N SER A 93 -16.47 17.74 -13.54
CA SER A 93 -15.07 17.93 -13.91
C SER A 93 -14.11 17.41 -12.84
N ASP A 94 -14.38 17.70 -11.56
CA ASP A 94 -13.57 17.22 -10.45
C ASP A 94 -13.69 15.70 -10.24
N ALA A 95 -14.89 15.13 -10.42
CA ALA A 95 -15.09 13.68 -10.45
C ALA A 95 -14.26 13.02 -11.57
N SER A 96 -14.20 13.63 -12.76
CA SER A 96 -13.39 13.16 -13.88
C SER A 96 -11.89 13.19 -13.58
N LYS A 97 -11.39 14.23 -12.90
CA LYS A 97 -10.00 14.28 -12.43
C LYS A 97 -9.71 13.16 -11.43
N LYS A 98 -10.56 12.98 -10.42
CA LYS A 98 -10.43 11.90 -9.43
C LYS A 98 -10.47 10.51 -10.07
N LYS A 99 -11.20 10.33 -11.18
CA LYS A 99 -11.20 9.08 -11.94
C LYS A 99 -9.82 8.76 -12.54
N LYS A 100 -9.09 9.76 -13.03
CA LYS A 100 -7.70 9.58 -13.49
C LYS A 100 -6.76 9.22 -12.34
N ASP A 101 -6.96 9.84 -11.17
CA ASP A 101 -6.22 9.48 -9.96
C ASP A 101 -6.51 8.03 -9.54
N LEU A 102 -7.76 7.57 -9.69
CA LEU A 102 -8.16 6.19 -9.42
C LEU A 102 -7.45 5.18 -10.32
N GLU A 103 -7.35 5.49 -11.61
CA GLU A 103 -6.61 4.67 -12.58
C GLU A 103 -5.13 4.58 -12.20
N SER A 104 -4.53 5.70 -11.81
CA SER A 104 -3.15 5.78 -11.32
C SER A 104 -2.95 4.96 -10.05
N LEU A 105 -3.88 5.04 -9.09
CA LEU A 105 -3.85 4.23 -7.87
C LEU A 105 -3.99 2.74 -8.17
N SER A 106 -4.80 2.37 -9.15
CA SER A 106 -4.99 0.97 -9.54
C SER A 106 -3.71 0.39 -10.14
N PHE A 107 -3.00 1.17 -10.96
CA PHE A 107 -1.69 0.79 -11.48
C PHE A 107 -0.65 0.60 -10.37
N LEU A 108 -0.54 1.55 -9.44
CA LEU A 108 0.38 1.45 -8.30
C LEU A 108 0.09 0.24 -7.41
N ILE A 109 -1.19 -0.10 -7.20
CA ILE A 109 -1.59 -1.30 -6.45
C ILE A 109 -1.08 -2.56 -7.15
N LEU A 110 -1.25 -2.66 -8.47
CA LEU A 110 -0.77 -3.81 -9.25
C LEU A 110 0.75 -3.96 -9.19
N GLU A 111 1.49 -2.85 -9.33
CA GLU A 111 2.96 -2.86 -9.21
C GLU A 111 3.40 -3.37 -7.82
N ARG A 112 2.77 -2.87 -6.75
CA ARG A 112 3.09 -3.29 -5.37
C ARG A 112 2.68 -4.73 -5.07
N GLU A 113 1.59 -5.22 -5.66
CA GLU A 113 1.21 -6.63 -5.57
C GLU A 113 2.24 -7.54 -6.24
N ALA A 114 2.76 -7.14 -7.40
CA ALA A 114 3.81 -7.89 -8.09
C ALA A 114 5.12 -7.94 -7.27
N GLU A 115 5.52 -6.82 -6.65
CA GLU A 115 6.70 -6.76 -5.78
C GLU A 115 6.63 -7.64 -4.52
N LEU A 116 5.42 -7.96 -4.03
CA LEU A 116 5.23 -8.80 -2.84
C LEU A 116 5.20 -10.31 -3.15
N MET A 117 5.04 -10.66 -4.43
CA MET A 117 5.07 -12.03 -4.93
C MET A 117 6.47 -12.50 -5.37
N GLN A 118 7.41 -11.57 -5.50
CA GLN A 118 8.85 -11.83 -5.69
C GLN A 118 9.54 -12.03 -4.33
#